data_AF-A0A6C8MXY3-F1
#
_entry.id   AF-A0A6C8MXY3-F1
#
_cell.length_a   1.000
_cell.length_b   1.000
_cell.length_c   1.000
_cell.angle_alpha   90.00
_cell.angle_beta   90.00
_cell.angle_gamma   90.00
#
_symmetry.space_group_name_H-M   'P 1'
#
loop_
_entity.id
_entity.type
_entity.pdbx_description
1 polymer ?
#
loop_
_entity_poly.entity_id
_entity_poly.type
_entity_poly.pdbx_seq_one_letter_code
_entity_poly.pdbx_strand_id
1 'polypeptide(L)'
;MKVAKKEVSIENKEYVVTLTPIETNHSGRSFKGIQVDMNLPNGEHFARDRFPVTMAPDAIQNWLRNMHYADQTIHNVLEEFEQWDGDLNPIF
;
A
#
# COMPACT_ATOMS: atom_id res chain seq x y z
N MET A 1 7.57 -12.21 18.78
CA MET A 1 6.92 -10.92 18.41
C MET A 1 5.47 -11.18 18.06
N LYS A 2 4.54 -10.38 18.57
CA LYS A 2 3.12 -10.48 18.19
C LYS A 2 2.89 -9.62 16.95
N VAL A 3 2.36 -10.23 15.91
CA VAL A 3 1.93 -9.57 14.67
C VAL A 3 0.44 -9.28 14.80
N ALA A 4 -0.01 -8.10 14.39
CA ALA A 4 -1.43 -7.80 14.30
C ALA A 4 -1.89 -7.95 12.86
N LYS A 5 -2.98 -8.68 12.63
CA LYS A 5 -3.55 -8.91 11.29
C LYS A 5 -5.00 -8.45 11.31
N LYS A 6 -5.43 -7.73 10.28
CA LYS A 6 -6.80 -7.23 10.16
C LYS A 6 -7.25 -7.20 8.71
N GLU A 7 -8.48 -7.62 8.47
CA GLU A 7 -9.18 -7.42 7.20
C GLU A 7 -9.70 -5.97 7.13
N VAL A 8 -9.42 -5.31 6.02
CA VAL A 8 -9.77 -3.93 5.76
C VAL A 8 -10.44 -3.84 4.39
N SER A 9 -11.64 -3.30 4.35
CA SER A 9 -12.37 -3.07 3.10
C SER A 9 -12.27 -1.58 2.72
N ILE A 10 -11.87 -1.29 1.48
CA ILE A 10 -11.81 0.05 0.90
C ILE A 10 -12.60 0.00 -0.41
N GLU A 11 -13.72 0.74 -0.48
CA GLU A 11 -14.54 0.91 -1.70
C GLU A 11 -14.82 -0.39 -2.47
N ASN A 12 -15.17 -1.46 -1.75
CA ASN A 12 -15.48 -2.82 -2.26
C ASN A 12 -14.29 -3.74 -2.56
N LYS A 13 -13.04 -3.29 -2.35
CA LYS A 13 -11.86 -4.17 -2.39
C LYS A 13 -11.43 -4.52 -0.98
N GLU A 14 -11.25 -5.82 -0.73
CA GLU A 14 -10.80 -6.33 0.56
C GLU A 14 -9.30 -6.52 0.57
N TYR A 15 -8.69 -6.23 1.71
CA TYR A 15 -7.27 -6.36 1.94
C TYR A 15 -7.02 -6.99 3.28
N VAL A 16 -5.95 -7.77 3.33
CA VAL A 16 -5.40 -8.35 4.54
C VAL A 16 -4.19 -7.52 4.95
N VAL A 17 -4.36 -6.68 5.97
CA VAL A 17 -3.31 -5.82 6.49
C VAL A 17 -2.61 -6.49 7.67
N THR A 18 -1.28 -6.54 7.62
CA THR A 18 -0.43 -7.16 8.63
C THR A 18 0.56 -6.13 9.18
N LEU A 19 0.51 -5.90 10.49
CA LEU A 19 1.40 -5.00 11.21
C LEU A 19 2.45 -5.82 11.96
N THR A 20 3.69 -5.73 11.51
CA THR A 20 4.83 -6.41 12.12
C THR A 20 5.74 -5.38 12.77
N PRO A 21 5.91 -5.38 14.11
CA PRO A 21 6.90 -4.52 14.74
C PRO A 21 8.27 -4.77 14.11
N ILE A 22 9.10 -3.75 13.92
CA ILE A 22 10.46 -3.93 13.42
C ILE A 22 11.41 -3.11 14.27
N GLU A 23 12.49 -3.76 14.71
CA GLU A 23 13.62 -3.10 15.35
C GLU A 23 14.86 -3.41 14.51
N THR A 24 15.48 -2.39 13.92
CA THR A 24 16.75 -2.56 13.21
C THR A 24 17.84 -1.80 13.93
N ASN A 25 18.98 -2.47 14.16
CA ASN A 25 20.19 -1.88 14.69
C ASN A 25 21.24 -1.91 13.57
N HIS A 26 21.50 -0.76 12.96
CA HIS A 26 22.58 -0.62 11.99
C HIS A 26 23.43 0.60 12.34
N SER A 27 24.74 0.36 12.51
CA SER A 27 25.80 1.38 12.57
C SER A 27 25.46 2.63 13.39
N GLY A 28 24.95 2.44 14.61
CA GLY A 28 24.68 3.52 15.57
C GLY A 28 23.29 4.17 15.48
N ARG A 29 22.42 3.74 14.56
CA ARG A 29 21.01 4.15 14.53
C ARG A 29 20.11 2.95 14.79
N SER A 30 19.28 3.05 15.83
CA SER A 30 18.20 2.11 16.11
C SER A 30 16.91 2.65 15.51
N PHE A 31 16.31 1.91 14.58
CA PHE A 31 14.96 2.19 14.12
C PHE A 31 13.99 1.31 14.89
N LYS A 32 12.96 1.91 15.47
CA LYS A 32 11.82 1.21 16.07
C LYS A 32 10.56 1.64 15.37
N GLY A 33 9.86 0.69 14.76
CA GLY A 33 8.68 0.99 13.99
C GLY A 33 7.81 -0.22 13.74
N ILE A 34 6.96 -0.08 12.75
CA ILE A 34 5.99 -1.08 12.31
C ILE A 34 6.12 -1.19 10.81
N GLN A 35 6.35 -2.40 10.32
CA GLN A 35 6.17 -2.74 8.92
C GLN A 35 4.69 -3.05 8.70
N VAL A 36 4.12 -2.47 7.67
CA VAL A 36 2.74 -2.66 7.26
C VAL A 36 2.75 -3.35 5.91
N ASP A 37 2.24 -4.56 5.88
CA ASP A 37 2.03 -5.34 4.67
C ASP A 37 0.54 -5.33 4.32
N MET A 38 0.21 -4.95 3.10
CA MET A 38 -1.11 -5.02 2.51
C MET A 38 -1.09 -6.17 1.50
N ASN A 39 -1.94 -7.16 1.69
CA ASN A 39 -2.07 -8.30 0.80
C ASN A 39 -3.52 -8.42 0.32
N LEU A 40 -3.71 -9.04 -0.84
CA LEU A 40 -5.03 -9.42 -1.31
C LEU A 40 -5.55 -10.64 -0.52
N PRO A 41 -6.87 -10.92 -0.52
CA PRO A 41 -7.45 -12.04 0.24
C PRO A 41 -6.91 -13.41 -0.18
N ASN A 42 -6.44 -13.54 -1.43
CA ASN A 42 -5.77 -14.73 -1.96
C ASN A 42 -4.33 -14.93 -1.41
N GLY A 43 -3.81 -13.99 -0.61
CA GLY A 43 -2.45 -14.02 -0.05
C GLY A 43 -1.39 -13.34 -0.93
N GLU A 44 -1.75 -12.81 -2.09
CA GLU A 44 -0.84 -12.07 -2.96
C GLU A 44 -0.40 -10.74 -2.34
N HIS A 45 0.89 -10.43 -2.48
CA HIS A 45 1.43 -9.18 -1.96
C HIS A 45 0.97 -7.99 -2.81
N PHE A 46 0.41 -6.97 -2.16
CA PHE A 46 -0.05 -5.77 -2.82
C PHE A 46 0.90 -4.58 -2.57
N ALA A 47 1.15 -4.25 -1.31
CA ALA A 47 2.03 -3.14 -0.96
C ALA A 47 2.69 -3.33 0.42
N ARG A 48 3.83 -2.66 0.63
CA ARG A 48 4.55 -2.64 1.91
C ARG A 48 5.10 -1.26 2.21
N ASP A 49 4.99 -0.83 3.46
CA ASP A 49 5.73 0.34 3.96
C ASP A 49 6.17 0.17 5.42
N ARG A 50 7.00 1.08 5.91
CA ARG A 50 7.55 1.11 7.27
C ARG A 50 7.25 2.45 7.92
N PHE A 51 6.62 2.41 9.08
CA PHE A 51 6.29 3.59 9.86
C PHE A 51 7.03 3.60 11.19
N PRO A 52 7.53 4.76 11.66
CA PRO A 52 8.07 4.89 13.00
C PRO A 52 6.96 4.64 14.03
N VAL A 53 7.32 4.13 15.21
CA VAL A 53 6.34 3.80 16.27
C VAL A 53 5.56 5.02 16.78
N THR A 54 6.09 6.22 16.57
CA THR A 54 5.47 7.50 16.94
C THR A 54 4.41 7.96 15.95
N MET A 55 4.23 7.25 14.85
CA MET A 55 3.29 7.65 13.80
C MET A 55 1.84 7.52 14.25
N ALA A 56 1.01 8.51 13.90
CA ALA A 56 -0.42 8.45 14.13
C ALA A 56 -1.07 7.31 13.31
N PRO A 57 -2.04 6.56 13.88
CA PRO A 57 -2.76 5.51 13.15
C PRO A 57 -3.40 5.98 11.84
N ASP A 58 -3.83 7.25 11.79
CA ASP A 58 -4.46 7.85 10.61
C ASP A 58 -3.50 7.93 9.42
N ALA A 59 -2.19 8.06 9.66
CA ALA A 59 -1.20 8.04 8.57
C ALA A 59 -1.15 6.67 7.88
N ILE A 60 -1.27 5.58 8.64
CA ILE A 60 -1.33 4.22 8.09
C ILE A 60 -2.65 4.05 7.32
N GLN A 61 -3.78 4.55 7.84
CA GLN A 61 -5.06 4.49 7.13
C GLN A 61 -5.04 5.27 5.82
N ASN A 62 -4.46 6.47 5.81
CA ASN A 62 -4.31 7.29 4.61
C ASN A 62 -3.39 6.61 3.60
N TRP A 63 -2.29 6.02 4.06
CA TRP A 63 -1.42 5.23 3.20
C TRP A 63 -2.16 4.06 2.53
N LEU A 64 -2.96 3.30 3.28
CA LEU A 64 -3.77 2.20 2.72
C LEU A 64 -4.71 2.69 1.62
N ARG A 65 -5.39 3.82 1.82
CA ARG A 65 -6.28 4.43 0.80
C ARG A 65 -5.48 4.88 -0.43
N ASN A 66 -4.34 5.53 -0.22
CA ASN A 66 -3.49 6.00 -1.32
C ASN A 66 -2.99 4.85 -2.19
N MET A 67 -2.61 3.72 -1.58
CA MET A 67 -2.20 2.53 -2.33
C MET A 67 -3.36 1.92 -3.13
N HIS A 68 -4.58 1.90 -2.55
CA HIS A 68 -5.77 1.47 -3.27
C HIS A 68 -6.06 2.36 -4.51
N TYR A 69 -6.02 3.68 -4.36
CA TYR A 69 -6.29 4.59 -5.48
C TYR A 69 -5.17 4.61 -6.53
N ALA A 70 -3.91 4.41 -6.11
CA ALA A 70 -2.80 4.30 -7.05
C ALA A 70 -2.96 3.08 -7.97
N ASP A 71 -3.38 1.94 -7.42
CA ASP A 71 -3.69 0.72 -8.19
C ASP A 71 -4.84 0.94 -9.18
N GLN A 72 -5.94 1.56 -8.74
CA GLN A 72 -7.04 1.93 -9.65
C GLN A 72 -6.59 2.87 -10.76
N THR A 73 -5.77 3.87 -10.45
CA THR A 73 -5.27 4.83 -11.44
C THR A 73 -4.39 4.13 -12.48
N ILE A 74 -3.48 3.25 -12.03
CA ILE A 74 -2.62 2.47 -12.93
C ILE A 74 -3.47 1.55 -13.81
N HIS A 75 -4.47 0.88 -13.24
CA HIS A 75 -5.36 0.00 -14.00
C HIS A 75 -6.10 0.76 -15.09
N ASN A 76 -6.71 1.91 -14.75
CA ASN A 76 -7.41 2.74 -15.72
C ASN A 76 -6.48 3.25 -16.83
N VAL A 77 -5.27 3.69 -16.49
CA VAL A 77 -4.29 4.16 -17.49
C VAL A 77 -3.86 3.02 -18.41
N LEU A 78 -3.68 1.80 -17.89
CA LEU A 78 -3.36 0.63 -18.72
C LEU A 78 -4.52 0.25 -19.65
N GLU A 79 -5.77 0.27 -19.16
CA GLU A 79 -6.95 0.04 -20.00
C GLU A 79 -7.09 1.09 -21.11
N GLU A 80 -6.90 2.38 -20.78
CA GLU A 80 -6.91 3.46 -21.76
C GLU A 80 -5.79 3.29 -22.79
N PHE A 81 -4.59 2.88 -22.35
CA PHE A 81 -3.46 2.63 -23.25
C PHE A 81 -3.68 1.41 -24.16
N GLU A 82 -4.31 0.33 -23.68
CA GLU A 82 -4.67 -0.81 -24.50
C GLU A 82 -5.73 -0.48 -25.56
N GLN A 83 -6.66 0.42 -25.22
CA GLN A 83 -7.70 0.91 -26.15
C GLN A 83 -7.20 2.02 -27.07
N TRP A 84 -5.98 2.51 -26.86
CA TRP A 84 -5.42 3.60 -27.64
C TRP A 84 -4.95 3.09 -29.01
N ASP A 85 -5.71 3.42 -30.05
CA ASP A 85 -5.47 3.05 -31.46
C ASP A 85 -4.34 3.89 -32.12
N GLY A 86 -3.43 4.47 -31.32
CA GLY A 86 -2.17 5.07 -31.79
C GLY A 86 -2.19 6.54 -32.22
N ASP A 87 -3.34 7.19 -32.34
CA ASP A 87 -3.38 8.63 -32.65
C ASP A 87 -3.36 9.47 -31.35
N LEU A 88 -2.20 10.09 -31.09
CA LEU A 88 -2.05 11.17 -30.13
C LEU A 88 -2.85 12.36 -30.66
N ASN A 89 -4.01 12.63 -30.07
CA ASN A 89 -4.74 13.85 -30.35
C ASN A 89 -3.88 15.03 -29.86
N PRO A 90 -3.38 15.93 -30.75
CA PRO A 90 -2.45 16.97 -30.37
C PRO A 90 -3.22 18.17 -29.79
N ILE A 91 -3.83 17.97 -28.63
CA ILE A 91 -4.43 19.07 -27.86
C ILE A 91 -4.13 18.86 -26.37
N PHE A 92 -2.84 18.92 -26.03
CA PHE A 92 -2.35 19.38 -24.73
C PHE A 92 -1.28 20.45 -24.98
#